data_AF-A0A953WNG4-F1
#
_entry.id   AF-A0A953WNG4-F1
#
_cell.length_a   1.000
_cell.length_b   1.000
_cell.length_c   1.000
_cell.angle_alpha   90.00
_cell.angle_beta   90.00
_cell.angle_gamma   90.00
#
_symmetry.space_group_name_H-M   'P 1'
#
loop_
_entity.id
_entity.type
_entity.pdbx_description
1 polymer ?
#
loop_
_entity_poly.entity_id
_entity_poly.type
_entity_poly.pdbx_seq_one_letter_code
_entity_poly.pdbx_strand_id
1 'polypeptide(L)'
;SVSAGDTVRWVVGDTTSGGASGEQVHILVKPIAPGLSTNLVIATDRRAYHLEMRSFRETYMAAISWTYPQDQLVKRRHELQRSNDAAETVIAAAVDPDDLKFRYEIEGDRPHWRPVRAFDNGKQVFIQFPENIAQGEAPPLFVLSRQGEPELVNYRMRGNYYVVDRLFAAAELRLGEKSQDIVRIIRTDLKRRS
;
A
#
# COMPACT_ATOMS: atom_id res chain seq x y z
N SER A 1 22.15 -16.33 -17.83
CA SER A 1 23.55 -16.39 -18.30
C SER A 1 23.81 -15.21 -19.22
N VAL A 2 25.04 -14.71 -19.25
CA VAL A 2 25.46 -13.58 -20.09
C VAL A 2 26.52 -14.08 -21.09
N SER A 3 26.37 -13.75 -22.37
CA SER A 3 27.33 -14.13 -23.41
C SER A 3 27.56 -12.95 -24.37
N ALA A 4 28.82 -12.60 -24.61
CA ALA A 4 29.23 -11.55 -25.53
C ALA A 4 30.07 -12.14 -26.68
N GLY A 5 29.89 -11.62 -27.90
CA GLY A 5 30.60 -12.11 -29.09
C GLY A 5 32.10 -11.76 -29.15
N ASP A 6 32.54 -10.74 -28.39
CA ASP A 6 33.96 -10.37 -28.22
C ASP A 6 34.21 -10.07 -26.73
N THR A 7 34.59 -11.10 -25.97
CA THR A 7 34.89 -11.00 -24.52
C THR A 7 36.28 -10.47 -24.21
N VAL A 8 37.13 -10.26 -25.23
CA VAL A 8 38.51 -9.77 -25.03
C VAL A 8 38.53 -8.24 -24.98
N ARG A 9 37.67 -7.59 -25.77
CA ARG A 9 37.63 -6.12 -25.87
C ARG A 9 36.48 -5.45 -25.12
N TRP A 10 35.62 -6.27 -24.51
CA TRP A 10 34.50 -5.82 -23.68
C TRP A 10 34.55 -6.57 -22.36
N VAL A 11 34.80 -5.83 -21.28
CA VAL A 11 34.74 -6.38 -19.92
C VAL A 11 33.27 -6.42 -19.51
N VAL A 12 32.75 -7.61 -19.28
CA VAL A 12 31.38 -7.85 -18.81
C VAL A 12 31.45 -8.50 -17.44
N GLY A 13 30.76 -7.91 -16.47
CA GLY A 13 30.60 -8.50 -15.13
C GLY A 13 29.17 -8.34 -14.66
N ASP A 14 28.71 -9.25 -13.83
CA ASP A 14 27.41 -9.14 -13.16
C ASP A 14 27.59 -8.96 -11.66
N THR A 15 26.68 -8.21 -11.05
CA THR A 15 26.58 -8.07 -9.61
C THR A 15 25.13 -8.08 -9.21
N THR A 16 24.84 -8.62 -8.04
CA THR A 16 23.49 -8.68 -7.52
C THR A 16 23.35 -7.71 -6.36
N SER A 17 22.33 -6.87 -6.40
CA SER A 17 21.96 -5.97 -5.30
C SER A 17 20.52 -6.21 -4.86
N GLY A 18 20.24 -6.09 -3.57
CA GLY A 18 18.88 -6.19 -3.02
C GLY A 18 18.81 -7.11 -1.81
N GLY A 19 17.80 -6.92 -0.97
CA GLY A 19 17.51 -7.78 0.20
C GLY A 19 16.54 -8.91 -0.16
N ALA A 20 16.12 -9.69 0.86
CA ALA A 20 15.25 -10.85 0.72
C ALA A 20 13.90 -10.60 0.00
N SER A 21 13.48 -9.34 -0.16
CA SER A 21 12.23 -8.94 -0.80
C SER A 21 12.36 -8.50 -2.27
N GLY A 22 13.57 -8.46 -2.83
CA GLY A 22 13.76 -8.06 -4.23
C GLY A 22 15.23 -8.03 -4.65
N GLU A 23 15.72 -9.17 -5.12
CA GLU A 23 17.04 -9.31 -5.73
C GLU A 23 17.04 -8.70 -7.15
N GLN A 24 18.05 -7.89 -7.46
CA GLN A 24 18.24 -7.26 -8.77
C GLN A 24 19.64 -7.55 -9.28
N VAL A 25 19.73 -8.19 -10.45
CA VAL A 25 20.98 -8.42 -11.17
C VAL A 25 21.31 -7.19 -12.02
N HIS A 26 22.53 -6.68 -11.87
CA HIS A 26 23.11 -5.64 -12.68
C HIS A 26 24.20 -6.23 -13.57
N ILE A 27 24.26 -5.81 -14.83
CA ILE A 27 25.30 -6.21 -15.75
C ILE A 27 26.12 -4.97 -16.10
N LEU A 28 27.38 -4.97 -15.69
CA LEU A 28 28.34 -3.93 -15.98
C LEU A 28 29.07 -4.28 -17.28
N VAL A 29 29.10 -3.32 -18.20
CA VAL A 29 29.79 -3.48 -19.48
C VAL A 29 30.74 -2.30 -19.66
N LYS A 30 32.02 -2.58 -19.90
CA LYS A 30 33.05 -1.57 -20.16
C LYS A 30 33.84 -1.91 -21.42
N PRO A 31 33.82 -1.06 -22.46
CA PRO A 31 34.73 -1.22 -23.60
C PRO A 31 36.16 -0.82 -23.20
N ILE A 32 37.17 -1.51 -23.74
CA ILE A 32 38.58 -1.18 -23.48
C ILE A 32 39.13 -0.08 -24.41
N ALA A 33 38.44 0.21 -25.51
CA ALA A 33 38.83 1.23 -26.50
C ALA A 33 37.59 1.82 -27.21
N PRO A 34 37.67 3.05 -27.75
CA PRO A 34 36.64 3.62 -28.61
C PRO A 34 36.65 2.99 -30.02
N GLY A 35 35.52 3.05 -30.73
CA GLY A 35 35.39 2.55 -32.11
C GLY A 35 35.15 1.04 -32.23
N LEU A 36 34.81 0.36 -31.13
CA LEU A 36 34.48 -1.06 -31.11
C LEU A 36 32.99 -1.26 -31.38
N SER A 37 32.65 -2.34 -32.07
CA SER A 37 31.27 -2.80 -32.25
C SER A 37 31.17 -4.29 -31.94
N THR A 38 30.13 -4.70 -31.23
CA THR A 38 29.86 -6.11 -30.93
C THR A 38 28.39 -6.32 -30.54
N ASN A 39 27.99 -7.56 -30.30
CA ASN A 39 26.69 -7.94 -29.78
C ASN A 39 26.81 -8.55 -28.36
N LEU A 40 25.79 -8.30 -27.54
CA LEU A 40 25.63 -8.90 -26.22
C LEU A 40 24.27 -9.58 -26.12
N VAL A 41 24.26 -10.84 -25.68
CA VAL A 41 23.04 -11.60 -25.42
C VAL A 41 22.93 -11.90 -23.93
N ILE A 42 21.80 -11.53 -23.34
CA ILE A 42 21.48 -11.80 -21.95
C ILE A 42 20.27 -12.73 -21.92
N ALA A 43 20.46 -13.96 -21.46
CA ALA A 43 19.39 -14.94 -21.34
C ALA A 43 18.98 -15.09 -19.86
N THR A 44 17.68 -14.94 -19.60
CA THR A 44 17.05 -15.21 -18.30
C THR A 44 16.07 -16.39 -18.43
N ASP A 45 15.49 -16.78 -17.30
CA ASP A 45 14.41 -17.76 -17.19
C ASP A 45 13.18 -17.45 -18.07
N ARG A 46 12.86 -16.16 -18.24
CA ARG A 46 11.64 -15.68 -18.90
C ARG A 46 11.89 -14.95 -20.23
N ARG A 47 13.11 -14.45 -20.50
CA ARG A 47 13.40 -13.56 -21.64
C ARG A 47 14.83 -13.71 -22.14
N ALA A 48 15.04 -13.35 -23.41
CA ALA A 48 16.36 -13.12 -23.99
C ALA A 48 16.46 -11.66 -24.48
N TYR A 49 17.55 -10.98 -24.15
CA TYR A 49 17.85 -9.62 -24.60
C TYR A 49 19.01 -9.67 -25.57
N HIS A 50 18.84 -8.99 -26.70
CA HIS A 50 19.88 -8.82 -27.70
C HIS A 50 20.23 -7.34 -27.77
N LEU A 51 21.49 -7.02 -27.53
CA LEU A 51 22.01 -5.66 -27.54
C LEU A 51 23.09 -5.54 -28.61
N GLU A 52 23.02 -4.48 -29.40
CA GLU A 52 24.13 -4.03 -30.23
C GLU A 52 24.90 -2.97 -29.45
N MET A 53 26.21 -3.19 -29.30
CA MET A 53 27.08 -2.33 -28.51
C MET A 53 28.06 -1.63 -29.41
N ARG A 54 28.20 -0.31 -29.23
CA ARG A 54 29.17 0.53 -29.94
C ARG A 54 29.90 1.42 -28.93
N SER A 55 31.22 1.48 -28.99
CA SER A 55 32.02 2.34 -28.10
C SER A 55 32.39 3.64 -28.79
N PHE A 56 32.24 4.76 -28.07
CA PHE A 56 32.56 6.10 -28.52
C PHE A 56 33.60 6.73 -27.58
N ARG A 57 34.36 7.72 -28.07
CA ARG A 57 35.39 8.40 -27.26
C ARG A 57 34.79 9.35 -26.23
N GLU A 58 33.71 10.04 -26.60
CA GLU A 58 33.13 11.14 -25.80
C GLU A 58 31.67 10.89 -25.39
N THR A 59 31.02 9.88 -25.97
CA THR A 59 29.62 9.55 -25.68
C THR A 59 29.56 8.38 -24.70
N TYR A 60 28.96 8.63 -23.54
CA TYR A 60 28.76 7.64 -22.49
C TYR A 60 27.27 7.40 -22.25
N MET A 61 26.89 6.15 -22.05
CA MET A 61 25.54 5.74 -21.64
C MET A 61 25.60 5.12 -20.25
N ALA A 62 24.98 5.79 -19.28
CA ALA A 62 25.15 5.48 -17.86
C ALA A 62 24.46 4.18 -17.42
N ALA A 63 23.24 3.95 -17.89
CA ALA A 63 22.49 2.75 -17.57
C ALA A 63 21.38 2.52 -18.60
N ILE A 64 21.04 1.25 -18.79
CA ILE A 64 19.83 0.81 -19.49
C ILE A 64 19.03 -0.01 -18.48
N SER A 65 17.74 0.29 -18.35
CA SER A 65 16.82 -0.48 -17.51
C SER A 65 15.56 -0.83 -18.30
N TRP A 66 15.00 -1.99 -17.99
CA TRP A 66 13.73 -2.44 -18.55
C TRP A 66 12.68 -2.42 -17.45
N THR A 67 11.54 -1.79 -17.72
CA THR A 67 10.40 -1.79 -16.80
C THR A 67 9.31 -2.71 -17.35
N TYR A 68 8.85 -3.67 -16.54
CA TYR A 68 7.78 -4.59 -16.90
C TYR A 68 6.48 -4.21 -16.18
N PRO A 69 5.45 -3.73 -16.91
CA PRO A 69 4.17 -3.34 -16.31
C PRO A 69 3.48 -4.50 -15.58
N GLN A 70 3.59 -5.73 -16.09
CA GLN A 70 3.02 -6.91 -15.42
C GLN A 70 3.71 -7.25 -14.09
N ASP A 71 5.04 -7.08 -13.97
CA ASP A 71 5.75 -7.34 -12.70
C ASP A 71 5.46 -6.25 -11.67
N GLN A 72 5.20 -5.01 -12.11
CA GLN A 72 4.71 -3.92 -11.26
C GLN A 72 3.31 -4.22 -10.69
N LEU A 73 2.42 -4.83 -11.48
CA LEU A 73 1.08 -5.25 -11.03
C LEU A 73 1.14 -6.45 -10.09
N VAL A 74 2.04 -7.41 -10.34
CA VAL A 74 2.26 -8.57 -9.46
C VAL A 74 2.93 -8.15 -8.16
N LYS A 75 3.95 -7.28 -8.20
CA LYS A 75 4.55 -6.68 -6.99
C LYS A 75 3.53 -5.86 -6.21
N ARG A 76 2.75 -4.98 -6.86
CA ARG A 76 1.64 -4.27 -6.20
C ARG A 76 0.61 -5.22 -5.62
N ARG A 77 0.24 -6.29 -6.34
CA ARG A 77 -0.70 -7.30 -5.82
C ARG A 77 -0.13 -8.02 -4.62
N HIS A 78 1.14 -8.43 -4.64
CA HIS A 78 1.78 -9.06 -3.49
C HIS A 78 2.05 -8.09 -2.34
N GLU A 79 2.30 -6.82 -2.60
CA GLU A 79 2.43 -5.77 -1.57
C GLU A 79 1.07 -5.43 -0.96
N LEU A 80 0.00 -5.34 -1.77
CA LEU A 80 -1.38 -5.20 -1.31
C LEU A 80 -1.84 -6.45 -0.56
N GLN A 81 -1.51 -7.64 -1.05
CA GLN A 81 -1.82 -8.90 -0.40
C GLN A 81 -1.05 -9.02 0.92
N ARG A 82 0.26 -8.75 0.96
CA ARG A 82 1.03 -8.75 2.22
C ARG A 82 0.61 -7.63 3.16
N SER A 83 0.19 -6.47 2.65
CA SER A 83 -0.39 -5.38 3.45
C SER A 83 -1.73 -5.80 4.04
N ASN A 84 -2.58 -6.45 3.25
CA ASN A 84 -3.85 -7.03 3.72
C ASN A 84 -3.60 -8.17 4.69
N ASP A 85 -2.71 -9.11 4.41
CA ASP A 85 -2.39 -10.24 5.27
C ASP A 85 -1.74 -9.73 6.57
N ALA A 86 -0.83 -8.75 6.53
CA ALA A 86 -0.28 -8.11 7.73
C ALA A 86 -1.30 -7.24 8.47
N ALA A 87 -2.24 -6.61 7.76
CA ALA A 87 -3.35 -5.87 8.36
C ALA A 87 -4.36 -6.83 9.01
N GLU A 88 -4.67 -7.97 8.39
CA GLU A 88 -5.49 -9.07 8.90
C GLU A 88 -4.80 -9.75 10.07
N THR A 89 -3.49 -9.93 10.02
CA THR A 89 -2.70 -10.50 11.14
C THR A 89 -2.66 -9.53 12.31
N VAL A 90 -2.59 -8.21 12.06
CA VAL A 90 -2.66 -7.20 13.13
C VAL A 90 -4.09 -7.04 13.67
N ILE A 91 -5.13 -7.23 12.86
CA ILE A 91 -6.52 -7.30 13.35
C ILE A 91 -6.68 -8.60 14.17
N ALA A 92 -6.26 -9.75 13.66
CA ALA A 92 -6.33 -11.04 14.35
C ALA A 92 -5.46 -11.09 15.63
N ALA A 93 -4.30 -10.43 15.66
CA ALA A 93 -3.45 -10.32 16.85
C ALA A 93 -3.91 -9.22 17.83
N ALA A 94 -4.77 -8.29 17.40
CA ALA A 94 -5.38 -7.25 18.25
C ALA A 94 -6.81 -7.59 18.71
N VAL A 95 -7.32 -8.77 18.32
CA VAL A 95 -8.67 -9.26 18.60
C VAL A 95 -8.53 -10.64 19.25
N ASP A 96 -8.21 -10.66 20.54
CA ASP A 96 -8.83 -11.70 21.37
C ASP A 96 -10.34 -11.35 21.37
N PRO A 97 -11.25 -12.22 20.88
CA PRO A 97 -12.67 -11.93 20.84
C PRO A 97 -13.25 -11.51 22.19
N ASP A 98 -12.62 -11.96 23.29
CA ASP A 98 -13.04 -11.66 24.67
C ASP A 98 -12.75 -10.20 25.10
N ASP A 99 -11.79 -9.52 24.45
CA ASP A 99 -11.41 -8.14 24.76
C ASP A 99 -12.19 -7.08 23.96
N LEU A 100 -13.05 -7.52 23.03
CA LEU A 100 -13.83 -6.63 22.19
C LEU A 100 -15.04 -6.03 22.91
N LYS A 101 -15.18 -4.72 22.81
CA LYS A 101 -16.25 -3.93 23.43
C LYS A 101 -17.18 -3.36 22.36
N PHE A 102 -18.37 -3.97 22.24
CA PHE A 102 -19.44 -3.54 21.34
C PHE A 102 -20.33 -2.48 21.99
N ARG A 103 -19.73 -1.33 22.31
CA ARG A 103 -20.38 -0.23 23.06
C ARG A 103 -20.60 1.02 22.22
N TYR A 104 -20.69 0.87 20.90
CA TYR A 104 -20.95 1.98 19.98
C TYR A 104 -22.25 1.75 19.23
N GLU A 105 -23.07 2.80 19.16
CA GLU A 105 -24.32 2.86 18.43
C GLU A 105 -24.16 3.76 17.21
N ILE A 106 -24.78 3.39 16.10
CA ILE A 106 -24.69 4.10 14.82
C ILE A 106 -26.05 4.73 14.51
N GLU A 107 -26.10 6.06 14.53
CA GLU A 107 -27.28 6.89 14.32
C GLU A 107 -27.11 7.79 13.08
N GLY A 108 -28.17 8.48 12.64
CA GLY A 108 -28.15 9.40 11.51
C GLY A 108 -28.57 8.78 10.18
N ASP A 109 -28.04 9.30 9.09
CA ASP A 109 -28.47 8.99 7.72
C ASP A 109 -28.15 7.55 7.30
N ARG A 110 -28.76 7.10 6.18
CA ARG A 110 -28.60 5.74 5.63
C ARG A 110 -28.04 5.71 4.21
N PRO A 111 -26.88 6.32 3.96
CA PRO A 111 -26.20 6.20 2.67
C PRO A 111 -25.65 4.79 2.45
N HIS A 112 -25.31 4.47 1.20
CA HIS A 112 -24.73 3.19 0.82
C HIS A 112 -23.41 2.86 1.54
N TRP A 113 -22.70 3.88 2.03
CA TRP A 113 -21.45 3.77 2.79
C TRP A 113 -21.67 3.67 4.30
N ARG A 114 -22.91 3.66 4.82
CA ARG A 114 -23.15 3.66 6.26
C ARG A 114 -22.43 2.47 6.94
N PRO A 115 -21.64 2.70 8.01
CA PRO A 115 -21.05 1.63 8.78
C PRO A 115 -22.09 0.60 9.26
N VAL A 116 -21.70 -0.66 9.24
CA VAL A 116 -22.53 -1.77 9.76
C VAL A 116 -22.32 -1.97 11.25
N ARG A 117 -21.13 -1.62 11.78
CA ARG A 117 -20.77 -1.84 13.18
C ARG A 117 -19.61 -0.95 13.60
N ALA A 118 -19.55 -0.61 14.89
CA ALA A 118 -18.36 -0.04 15.52
C ALA A 118 -18.10 -0.73 16.87
N PHE A 119 -16.83 -0.94 17.20
CA PHE A 119 -16.39 -1.58 18.44
C PHE A 119 -14.96 -1.16 18.78
N ASP A 120 -14.51 -1.40 20.02
CA ASP A 120 -13.14 -1.11 20.44
C ASP A 120 -12.50 -2.27 21.22
N ASN A 121 -11.18 -2.27 21.31
CA ASN A 121 -10.41 -3.21 22.15
C ASN A 121 -9.83 -2.52 23.40
N GLY A 122 -10.44 -1.41 23.85
CA GLY A 122 -9.93 -0.58 24.93
C GLY A 122 -8.79 0.36 24.56
N LYS A 123 -8.19 0.23 23.36
CA LYS A 123 -7.12 1.12 22.86
C LYS A 123 -7.50 1.79 21.54
N GLN A 124 -8.01 1.00 20.60
CA GLN A 124 -8.34 1.42 19.24
C GLN A 124 -9.83 1.20 18.97
N VAL A 125 -10.42 2.04 18.13
CA VAL A 125 -11.79 1.88 17.64
C VAL A 125 -11.75 1.36 16.21
N PHE A 126 -12.56 0.35 15.95
CA PHE A 126 -12.76 -0.30 14.66
C PHE A 126 -14.17 0.03 14.18
N ILE A 127 -14.27 0.66 13.01
CA ILE A 127 -15.53 0.99 12.36
C ILE A 127 -15.62 0.15 11.10
N GLN A 128 -16.56 -0.79 11.08
CA GLN A 128 -16.78 -1.71 9.97
C GLN A 128 -17.76 -1.10 8.97
N PHE A 129 -17.35 -1.05 7.72
CA PHE A 129 -18.14 -0.63 6.58
C PHE A 129 -18.64 -1.84 5.77
N PRO A 130 -19.66 -1.66 4.93
CA PRO A 130 -20.01 -2.63 3.91
C PRO A 130 -18.82 -2.91 2.96
N GLU A 131 -18.73 -4.10 2.38
CA GLU A 131 -17.61 -4.51 1.51
C GLU A 131 -17.44 -3.61 0.26
N ASN A 132 -18.53 -3.00 -0.21
CA ASN A 132 -18.52 -2.10 -1.37
C ASN A 132 -17.98 -0.69 -1.07
N ILE A 133 -17.59 -0.38 0.17
CA ILE A 133 -17.01 0.93 0.50
C ILE A 133 -15.76 1.25 -0.32
N ALA A 134 -14.97 0.24 -0.70
CA ALA A 134 -13.76 0.40 -1.49
C ALA A 134 -14.02 0.87 -2.93
N GLN A 135 -15.28 0.83 -3.41
CA GLN A 135 -15.68 1.28 -4.75
C GLN A 135 -16.21 2.72 -4.77
N GLY A 136 -16.47 3.32 -3.60
CA GLY A 136 -17.00 4.68 -3.44
C GLY A 136 -16.01 5.65 -2.79
N GLU A 137 -16.43 6.91 -2.62
CA GLU A 137 -15.64 7.92 -1.91
C GLU A 137 -15.72 7.69 -0.39
N ALA A 138 -14.56 7.66 0.26
CA ALA A 138 -14.46 7.27 1.66
C ALA A 138 -14.76 8.48 2.57
N PRO A 139 -15.79 8.42 3.44
CA PRO A 139 -16.20 9.58 4.24
C PRO A 139 -15.11 9.99 5.24
N PRO A 140 -14.75 11.27 5.36
CA PRO A 140 -13.91 11.76 6.46
C PRO A 140 -14.58 11.54 7.83
N LEU A 141 -13.76 11.14 8.81
CA LEU A 141 -14.17 10.88 10.19
C LEU A 141 -13.76 12.05 11.12
N PHE A 142 -14.73 12.61 11.82
CA PHE A 142 -14.55 13.65 12.81
C PHE A 142 -14.88 13.11 14.20
N VAL A 143 -14.01 13.25 15.18
CA VAL A 143 -14.34 12.95 16.59
C VAL A 143 -14.86 14.21 17.24
N LEU A 144 -15.96 14.10 17.98
CA LEU A 144 -16.48 15.22 18.76
C LEU A 144 -15.69 15.35 20.05
N SER A 145 -15.14 16.55 20.30
CA SER A 145 -14.47 16.88 21.55
C SER A 145 -15.48 16.92 22.71
N ARG A 146 -15.00 17.07 23.95
CA ARG A 146 -15.88 17.25 25.13
C ARG A 146 -16.80 18.47 25.02
N GLN A 147 -16.46 19.43 24.17
CA GLN A 147 -17.23 20.66 23.93
C GLN A 147 -18.18 20.51 22.73
N GLY A 148 -18.20 19.35 22.06
CA GLY A 148 -19.04 19.10 20.88
C GLY A 148 -18.42 19.55 19.56
N GLU A 149 -17.20 20.10 19.57
CA GLU A 149 -16.50 20.54 18.36
C GLU A 149 -15.94 19.36 17.56
N PRO A 150 -16.17 19.29 16.23
CA PRO A 150 -15.67 18.23 15.38
C PRO A 150 -14.17 18.40 15.09
N GLU A 151 -13.37 17.41 15.50
CA GLU A 151 -11.93 17.34 15.24
C GLU A 151 -11.65 16.25 14.21
N LEU A 152 -10.96 16.61 13.12
CA LEU A 152 -10.51 15.62 12.14
C LEU A 152 -9.48 14.69 12.81
N VAL A 153 -9.70 13.38 12.68
CA VAL A 153 -8.80 12.39 13.31
C VAL A 153 -8.02 11.65 12.27
N ASN A 154 -6.78 11.29 12.60
CA ASN A 154 -6.05 10.34 11.78
C ASN A 154 -6.69 8.95 11.93
N TYR A 155 -7.02 8.33 10.80
CA TYR A 155 -7.56 6.98 10.73
C TYR A 155 -6.87 6.20 9.62
N ARG A 156 -6.91 4.88 9.74
CA ARG A 156 -6.27 3.96 8.80
C ARG A 156 -7.35 3.08 8.19
N MET A 157 -7.44 3.04 6.86
CA MET A 157 -8.31 2.07 6.18
C MET A 157 -7.61 0.72 6.10
N ARG A 158 -8.28 -0.36 6.51
CA ARG A 158 -7.80 -1.74 6.45
C ARG A 158 -8.95 -2.66 6.03
N GLY A 159 -8.90 -3.18 4.81
CA GLY A 159 -10.07 -3.83 4.20
C GLY A 159 -11.26 -2.89 4.19
N ASN A 160 -12.39 -3.33 4.74
CA ASN A 160 -13.60 -2.54 4.97
C ASN A 160 -13.68 -1.90 6.36
N TYR A 161 -12.55 -1.76 7.07
CA TYR A 161 -12.52 -1.12 8.40
C TYR A 161 -11.80 0.21 8.36
N TYR A 162 -12.34 1.20 9.09
CA TYR A 162 -11.53 2.28 9.62
C TYR A 162 -11.02 1.89 11.00
N VAL A 163 -9.71 2.06 11.20
CA VAL A 163 -9.04 1.86 12.48
C VAL A 163 -8.57 3.22 13.00
N VAL A 164 -9.07 3.59 14.16
CA VAL A 164 -8.73 4.83 14.86
C VAL A 164 -7.88 4.48 16.07
N ASP A 165 -6.70 5.08 16.19
CA ASP A 165 -5.74 4.77 17.24
C ASP A 165 -6.05 5.42 18.60
N ARG A 166 -7.31 5.86 18.80
CA ARG A 166 -7.81 6.42 20.07
C ARG A 166 -9.29 6.10 20.28
N LEU A 167 -9.68 5.95 21.54
CA LEU A 167 -11.09 5.90 21.94
C LEU A 167 -11.74 7.29 21.85
N PHE A 168 -13.02 7.32 21.49
CA PHE A 168 -13.84 8.53 21.48
C PHE A 168 -15.22 8.29 22.09
N ALA A 169 -15.87 9.38 22.53
CA ALA A 169 -17.24 9.35 23.04
C ALA A 169 -18.27 9.45 21.90
N ALA A 170 -18.01 10.31 20.92
CA ALA A 170 -18.83 10.43 19.72
C ALA A 170 -17.95 10.78 18.52
N ALA A 171 -18.33 10.31 17.34
CA ALA A 171 -17.73 10.67 16.07
C ALA A 171 -18.80 10.81 14.99
N GLU A 172 -18.47 11.55 13.94
CA GLU A 172 -19.32 11.78 12.79
C GLU A 172 -18.56 11.46 11.50
N LEU A 173 -19.22 10.74 10.61
CA LEU A 173 -18.83 10.55 9.22
C LEU A 173 -19.68 11.49 8.38
N ARG A 174 -19.05 12.27 7.51
CA ARG A 174 -19.74 13.25 6.67
C ARG A 174 -19.30 13.07 5.23
N LEU A 175 -20.24 12.99 4.29
CA LEU A 175 -19.92 12.94 2.85
C LEU A 175 -20.97 13.72 2.05
N GLY A 176 -20.50 14.51 1.08
CA GLY A 176 -21.34 15.34 0.20
C GLY A 176 -20.94 16.81 0.21
N GLU A 177 -21.22 17.51 -0.90
CA GLU A 177 -20.89 18.94 -1.06
C GLU A 177 -22.06 19.85 -0.66
N LYS A 178 -23.26 19.64 -1.22
CA LYS A 178 -24.44 20.50 -1.01
C LYS A 178 -25.43 19.98 0.04
N SER A 179 -25.62 18.66 0.08
CA SER A 179 -26.39 17.94 1.09
C SER A 179 -25.47 16.88 1.69
N GLN A 180 -25.02 17.12 2.92
CA GLN A 180 -24.11 16.19 3.59
C GLN A 180 -24.93 15.08 4.24
N ASP A 181 -24.64 13.85 3.86
CA ASP A 181 -25.06 12.67 4.62
C ASP A 181 -24.19 12.62 5.89
N ILE A 182 -24.83 12.58 7.06
CA ILE A 182 -24.15 12.56 8.36
C ILE A 182 -24.53 11.29 9.11
N VAL A 183 -23.53 10.47 9.39
CA VAL A 183 -23.67 9.28 10.23
C VAL A 183 -22.91 9.48 11.53
N ARG A 184 -23.57 9.28 12.67
CA ARG A 184 -23.00 9.45 14.01
C ARG A 184 -22.68 8.10 14.63
N ILE A 185 -21.54 8.01 15.31
CA ILE A 185 -21.10 6.83 16.05
C ILE A 185 -20.92 7.26 17.51
N ILE A 186 -21.76 6.75 18.41
CA ILE A 186 -21.87 7.23 19.79
C ILE A 186 -21.59 6.09 20.77
N ARG A 187 -20.75 6.32 21.77
CA ARG A 187 -20.46 5.35 22.81
C ARG A 187 -21.61 5.27 23.83
N THR A 188 -22.18 4.09 24.04
CA THR A 188 -23.41 3.89 24.81
C THR A 188 -23.19 3.77 26.32
N ASP A 189 -22.00 3.34 26.76
CA ASP A 189 -21.63 3.23 28.18
C ASP A 189 -21.43 4.60 28.87
N LEU A 190 -21.32 5.68 28.10
CA LEU A 190 -21.26 7.06 28.59
C LEU A 190 -22.65 7.69 28.79
N LYS A 191 -23.71 7.10 28.22
CA LYS A 191 -25.10 7.61 28.31
C LYS A 191 -25.74 7.40 29.71
N ARG A 192 -25.02 6.91 30.73
CA ARG A 192 -25.59 6.59 32.05
C ARG A 192 -24.88 7.31 33.20
N ARG A 193 -25.09 8.62 33.31
CA ARG A 193 -25.05 9.40 34.56
C ARG A 193 -26.02 10.58 34.44
N SER A 194 -27.29 10.33 34.74
CA SER A 194 -28.24 11.32 35.23
C SER A 194 -28.91 10.73 36.47
#